data_AF-W9CVE3-F1
#
_entry.id   AF-W9CVE3-F1
#
_cell.length_a   1.000
_cell.length_b   1.000
_cell.length_c   1.000
_cell.angle_alpha   90.00
_cell.angle_beta   90.00
_cell.angle_gamma   90.00
#
_symmetry.space_group_name_H-M   'P 1'
#
loop_
_entity.id
_entity.type
_entity.pdbx_description
1 polymer ?
#
loop_
_entity_poly.entity_id
_entity_poly.type
_entity_poly.pdbx_seq_one_letter_code
_entity_poly.pdbx_strand_id
1 'polypeptide(L)'
;MSLIRIRSVLVCGGSTPGGGFAIDNCVSMQPEAENATWVIERIPSRRVMPCLASLPDGTTLIMNGAHHGFAGFGLGSDPNFNTVLYDPRLPINSRMSIMANTSVARLYHSEAILLLDGRVMVSGSGPQDNVHPEEYRVEVSTPTYLLSGLPRPTSSLNNTNWSYSQRIPFTLTSNTTSTSNISVSVLFIPPESPQLG
;
A
#
# COMPACT_ATOMS: atom_id res chain seq x y z
N MET A 1 25.63 3.07 11.63
CA MET A 1 24.54 4.03 11.89
C MET A 1 23.65 4.01 10.65
N SER A 2 22.50 3.33 10.69
CA SER A 2 21.60 3.31 9.53
C SER A 2 20.61 4.47 9.70
N LEU A 3 20.77 5.52 8.90
CA LEU A 3 19.74 6.54 8.76
C LEU A 3 18.48 5.90 8.16
N ILE A 4 17.31 6.45 8.47
CA ILE A 4 16.09 6.18 7.70
C ILE A 4 16.36 6.72 6.31
N ARG A 5 16.51 5.82 5.34
CA ARG A 5 16.69 6.16 3.93
C ARG A 5 15.41 5.86 3.19
N ILE A 6 15.03 6.72 2.26
CA ILE A 6 13.96 6.43 1.32
C ILE A 6 14.49 5.33 0.39
N ARG A 7 14.08 4.08 0.65
CA ARG A 7 14.53 2.94 -0.15
C ARG A 7 13.98 3.00 -1.57
N SER A 8 12.72 3.38 -1.73
CA SER A 8 12.10 3.47 -3.05
C SER A 8 10.83 4.32 -3.03
N VAL A 9 10.53 4.94 -4.17
CA VAL A 9 9.22 5.51 -4.50
C VAL A 9 8.55 4.60 -5.54
N LEU A 10 7.24 4.39 -5.43
CA LEU A 10 6.43 3.61 -6.36
C LEU A 10 5.22 4.46 -6.78
N VAL A 11 4.95 4.55 -8.08
CA VAL A 11 3.79 5.24 -8.64
C VAL A 11 3.16 4.34 -9.69
N CYS A 12 1.93 3.90 -9.49
CA CYS A 12 1.23 3.00 -10.40
C CYS A 12 -0.05 3.62 -10.95
N GLY A 13 -0.36 3.31 -12.21
CA GLY A 13 -1.65 3.60 -12.83
C GLY A 13 -1.87 5.07 -13.15
N GLY A 14 -3.14 5.46 -13.20
CA GLY A 14 -3.58 6.78 -13.63
C GLY A 14 -4.20 6.76 -15.03
N SER A 15 -4.51 7.94 -15.54
CA SER A 15 -5.10 8.14 -16.87
C SER A 15 -4.52 9.40 -17.51
N THR A 16 -4.66 9.52 -18.82
CA THR A 16 -4.32 10.75 -19.55
C THR A 16 -5.42 11.82 -19.37
N PRO A 17 -5.08 13.11 -19.59
CA PRO A 17 -6.08 14.17 -19.64
C PRO A 17 -7.20 13.85 -20.64
N GLY A 18 -8.46 14.17 -20.28
CA GLY A 18 -9.65 13.89 -21.10
C GLY A 18 -10.32 12.54 -20.83
N GLY A 19 -9.70 11.66 -20.03
CA GLY A 19 -10.24 10.34 -19.73
C GLY A 19 -10.02 9.33 -20.85
N GLY A 20 -10.04 8.05 -20.49
CA GLY A 20 -9.77 6.94 -21.40
C GLY A 20 -9.45 5.67 -20.63
N PHE A 21 -8.94 4.64 -21.31
CA PHE A 21 -8.42 3.47 -20.61
C PHE A 21 -7.26 3.87 -19.71
N ALA A 22 -7.31 3.40 -18.46
CA ALA A 22 -6.24 3.64 -17.51
C ALA A 22 -4.90 3.08 -18.03
N ILE A 23 -3.82 3.76 -17.68
CA ILE A 23 -2.48 3.24 -17.96
C ILE A 23 -2.16 2.12 -16.97
N ASP A 24 -1.39 1.16 -17.43
CA ASP A 24 -0.85 0.04 -16.67
C ASP A 24 0.63 0.22 -16.31
N ASN A 25 1.19 1.42 -16.52
CA ASN A 25 2.55 1.69 -16.06
C ASN A 25 2.59 1.71 -14.54
N CYS A 26 3.60 1.08 -13.96
CA CYS A 26 4.04 1.37 -12.62
C CYS A 26 5.53 1.68 -12.63
N VAL A 27 5.89 2.84 -12.10
CA VAL A 27 7.26 3.34 -12.08
C VAL A 27 7.82 3.30 -10.69
N SER A 28 9.08 2.88 -10.57
CA SER A 28 9.81 2.91 -9.30
C SER A 28 11.16 3.57 -9.46
N MET A 29 11.64 4.23 -8.41
CA MET A 29 12.99 4.78 -8.34
C MET A 29 13.55 4.67 -6.93
N GLN A 30 14.87 4.68 -6.81
CA GLN A 30 15.57 4.88 -5.55
C GLN A 30 16.14 6.30 -5.53
N PRO A 31 15.49 7.28 -4.86
CA PRO A 31 15.85 8.68 -4.99
C PRO A 31 17.23 9.02 -4.40
N GLU A 32 17.70 8.23 -3.44
CA GLU A 32 19.01 8.42 -2.81
C GLU A 32 20.16 7.67 -3.50
N ALA A 33 19.90 6.97 -4.62
CA ALA A 33 20.95 6.34 -5.40
C ALA A 33 21.77 7.39 -6.18
N GLU A 34 23.09 7.22 -6.24
CA GLU A 34 24.03 8.13 -6.90
C GLU A 34 23.64 8.43 -8.36
N ASN A 35 23.05 7.44 -9.06
CA ASN A 35 22.50 7.56 -10.40
C ASN A 35 21.04 7.08 -10.43
N ALA A 36 20.17 7.81 -9.72
CA ALA A 36 18.74 7.48 -9.65
C ALA A 36 18.11 7.42 -11.05
N THR A 37 17.58 6.26 -11.40
CA THR A 37 16.88 6.02 -12.67
C THR A 37 15.47 5.49 -12.39
N TRP A 38 14.55 5.82 -13.29
CA TRP A 38 13.20 5.26 -13.27
C TRP A 38 13.20 3.87 -13.90
N VAL A 39 12.65 2.91 -13.17
CA VAL A 39 12.29 1.59 -13.71
C VAL A 39 10.80 1.62 -14.01
N ILE A 40 10.43 1.23 -15.23
CA ILE A 40 9.04 1.14 -15.66
C ILE A 40 8.67 -0.33 -15.78
N GLU A 41 7.64 -0.75 -15.04
CA GLU A 41 7.04 -2.07 -15.08
C GLU A 41 5.54 -1.95 -15.42
N ARG A 42 4.87 -3.07 -15.67
CA ARG A 42 3.45 -3.11 -16.04
C ARG A 42 2.65 -3.78 -14.92
N ILE A 43 1.61 -3.11 -14.43
CA ILE A 43 0.65 -3.72 -13.51
C ILE A 43 -0.26 -4.66 -14.31
N PRO A 44 -0.50 -5.92 -13.86
CA PRO A 44 -1.35 -6.87 -14.59
C PRO A 44 -2.80 -6.42 -14.78
N SER A 45 -3.25 -5.43 -14.01
CA SER A 45 -4.61 -4.91 -14.03
C SER A 45 -4.58 -3.38 -13.95
N ARG A 46 -4.72 -2.74 -15.12
CA ARG A 46 -4.71 -1.28 -15.32
C ARG A 46 -5.77 -0.59 -14.48
N ARG A 47 -5.44 0.57 -13.92
CA ARG A 47 -6.39 1.30 -13.06
C ARG A 47 -6.06 2.78 -12.91
N VAL A 48 -7.10 3.58 -12.85
CA VAL A 48 -7.07 4.96 -12.34
C VAL A 48 -7.60 4.97 -10.91
N MET A 49 -7.19 5.97 -10.13
CA MET A 49 -7.51 6.06 -8.69
C MET A 49 -7.13 4.79 -7.89
N PRO A 50 -5.93 4.20 -8.08
CA PRO A 50 -5.53 3.09 -7.22
C PRO A 50 -5.34 3.57 -5.78
N CYS A 51 -5.66 2.69 -4.84
CA CYS A 51 -5.19 2.82 -3.47
C CYS A 51 -3.97 1.93 -3.27
N LEU A 52 -2.88 2.50 -2.74
CA LEU A 52 -1.64 1.77 -2.43
C LEU A 52 -1.46 1.69 -0.91
N ALA A 53 -1.36 0.47 -0.38
CA ALA A 53 -1.10 0.23 1.03
C ALA A 53 0.25 -0.51 1.20
N SER A 54 1.25 0.20 1.71
CA SER A 54 2.55 -0.38 2.05
C SER A 54 2.43 -1.29 3.27
N LEU A 55 3.07 -2.46 3.21
CA LEU A 55 2.96 -3.50 4.22
C LEU A 55 4.25 -3.62 5.04
N PRO A 56 4.18 -4.19 6.27
CA PRO A 56 5.34 -4.31 7.14
C PRO A 56 6.46 -5.20 6.60
N ASP A 57 6.19 -6.12 5.68
CA ASP A 57 7.22 -6.98 5.07
C ASP A 57 7.94 -6.33 3.88
N GLY A 58 7.62 -5.07 3.58
CA GLY A 58 8.18 -4.30 2.46
C GLY A 58 7.45 -4.48 1.13
N THR A 59 6.39 -5.30 1.09
CA THR A 59 5.49 -5.40 -0.07
C THR A 59 4.45 -4.26 -0.08
N THR A 60 3.75 -4.08 -1.19
CA THR A 60 2.70 -3.07 -1.33
C THR A 60 1.48 -3.68 -1.99
N LEU A 61 0.30 -3.51 -1.39
CA LEU A 61 -0.95 -3.83 -2.08
C LEU A 61 -1.40 -2.65 -2.94
N ILE A 62 -1.82 -2.96 -4.15
CA ILE A 62 -2.41 -2.02 -5.11
C ILE A 62 -3.83 -2.51 -5.40
N MET A 63 -4.83 -1.73 -5.04
CA MET A 63 -6.24 -2.13 -5.13
C MET A 63 -7.13 -0.97 -5.55
N ASN A 64 -8.44 -1.24 -5.65
CA ASN A 64 -9.47 -0.28 -6.02
C ASN A 64 -9.25 0.33 -7.42
N GLY A 65 -10.06 1.33 -7.71
CA GLY A 65 -9.99 2.12 -8.93
C GLY A 65 -10.89 1.61 -10.04
N ALA A 66 -10.68 2.17 -11.23
CA ALA A 66 -11.44 1.89 -12.44
C ALA A 66 -10.52 1.59 -13.61
N HIS A 67 -10.95 0.75 -14.53
CA HIS A 67 -10.22 0.49 -15.77
C HIS A 67 -10.33 1.63 -16.79
N HIS A 68 -11.34 2.48 -16.65
CA HIS A 68 -11.59 3.58 -17.57
C HIS A 68 -11.97 4.87 -16.83
N GLY A 69 -11.57 6.01 -17.40
CA GLY A 69 -11.91 7.34 -16.90
C GLY A 69 -10.80 8.02 -16.12
N PHE A 70 -11.16 8.90 -15.19
CA PHE A 70 -10.23 9.67 -14.35
C PHE A 70 -10.84 10.02 -12.99
N ALA A 71 -10.05 10.65 -12.12
CA ALA A 71 -10.51 11.03 -10.79
C ALA A 71 -11.59 12.13 -10.84
N GLY A 72 -12.70 11.92 -10.15
CA GLY A 72 -13.82 12.85 -10.03
C GLY A 72 -15.17 12.15 -10.01
N PHE A 73 -16.22 12.91 -9.68
CA PHE A 73 -17.60 12.44 -9.60
C PHE A 73 -18.15 12.06 -10.98
N GLY A 74 -18.58 10.81 -11.16
CA GLY A 74 -19.12 10.31 -12.42
C GLY A 74 -18.09 10.12 -13.54
N LEU A 75 -16.79 10.20 -13.23
CA LEU A 75 -15.72 10.23 -14.24
C LEU A 75 -14.95 8.92 -14.38
N GLY A 76 -15.19 7.95 -13.49
CA GLY A 76 -14.62 6.60 -13.55
C GLY A 76 -15.69 5.57 -13.88
N SER A 77 -15.37 4.60 -14.73
CA SER A 77 -16.25 3.49 -15.08
C SER A 77 -15.46 2.18 -15.20
N ASP A 78 -16.17 1.05 -15.22
CA ASP A 78 -15.57 -0.29 -15.23
C ASP A 78 -14.70 -0.53 -13.98
N PRO A 79 -15.31 -0.74 -12.79
CA PRO A 79 -14.58 -0.90 -11.54
C PRO A 79 -13.56 -2.03 -11.58
N ASN A 80 -12.39 -1.78 -10.99
CA ASN A 80 -11.35 -2.77 -10.88
C ASN A 80 -11.48 -3.57 -9.58
N PHE A 81 -11.94 -4.80 -9.69
CA PHE A 81 -12.13 -5.70 -8.54
C PHE A 81 -10.86 -6.42 -8.10
N ASN A 82 -9.79 -6.38 -8.89
CA ASN A 82 -8.60 -7.15 -8.63
C ASN A 82 -7.60 -6.41 -7.73
N THR A 83 -7.04 -7.11 -6.75
CA THR A 83 -5.89 -6.63 -5.97
C THR A 83 -4.59 -7.15 -6.56
N VAL A 84 -3.54 -6.33 -6.56
CA VAL A 84 -2.17 -6.71 -6.96
C VAL A 84 -1.23 -6.54 -5.78
N LEU A 85 -0.34 -7.51 -5.56
CA LEU A 85 0.77 -7.42 -4.63
C LEU A 85 2.04 -7.07 -5.40
N TYR A 86 2.70 -5.98 -5.00
CA TYR A 86 4.02 -5.60 -5.46
C TYR A 86 5.08 -6.04 -4.45
N ASP A 87 6.08 -6.81 -4.90
CA ASP A 87 7.24 -7.21 -4.11
C ASP A 87 8.55 -6.67 -4.73
N PRO A 88 9.16 -5.62 -4.15
CA PRO A 88 10.37 -5.01 -4.69
C PRO A 88 11.61 -5.92 -4.63
N ARG A 89 11.55 -7.03 -3.89
CA ARG A 89 12.68 -7.97 -3.72
C ARG A 89 12.81 -8.92 -4.91
N LEU A 90 11.75 -9.08 -5.70
CA LEU A 90 11.76 -9.93 -6.88
C LEU A 90 12.48 -9.24 -8.05
N PRO A 91 12.96 -10.00 -9.05
CA PRO A 91 13.53 -9.44 -10.28
C PRO A 91 12.54 -8.50 -10.97
N ILE A 92 13.06 -7.45 -11.62
CA ILE A 92 12.27 -6.53 -12.46
C ILE A 92 11.45 -7.34 -13.47
N ASN A 93 10.20 -6.96 -13.68
CA ASN A 93 9.17 -7.65 -14.47
C ASN A 93 8.60 -8.93 -13.83
N SER A 94 8.97 -9.25 -12.59
CA SER A 94 8.40 -10.37 -11.81
C SER A 94 7.84 -9.93 -10.46
N ARG A 95 7.69 -8.63 -10.23
CA ARG A 95 7.33 -8.05 -8.93
C ARG A 95 5.85 -7.96 -8.66
N MET A 96 5.00 -8.15 -9.67
CA MET A 96 3.55 -7.96 -9.57
C MET A 96 2.85 -9.32 -9.57
N SER A 97 2.07 -9.59 -8.51
CA SER A 97 1.26 -10.81 -8.38
C SER A 97 -0.22 -10.47 -8.23
N ILE A 98 -1.08 -11.16 -8.98
CA ILE A 98 -2.53 -11.04 -8.87
C ILE A 98 -2.97 -11.71 -7.56
N MET A 99 -3.77 -11.00 -6.78
CA MET A 99 -4.33 -11.44 -5.50
C MET A 99 -5.84 -11.66 -5.61
N ALA A 100 -6.51 -11.86 -4.46
CA ALA A 100 -7.96 -12.01 -4.40
C ALA A 100 -8.71 -10.78 -4.96
N ASN A 101 -9.91 -11.05 -5.48
CA ASN A 101 -10.82 -10.01 -5.92
C ASN A 101 -11.76 -9.58 -4.79
N THR A 102 -12.15 -8.31 -4.76
CA THR A 102 -13.30 -7.82 -3.99
C THR A 102 -14.58 -7.97 -4.80
N SER A 103 -15.73 -8.03 -4.13
CA SER A 103 -17.06 -7.92 -4.76
C SER A 103 -17.61 -6.49 -4.74
N VAL A 104 -16.85 -5.53 -4.24
CA VAL A 104 -17.28 -4.15 -4.00
C VAL A 104 -16.57 -3.21 -4.98
N ALA A 105 -17.35 -2.39 -5.69
CA ALA A 105 -16.81 -1.37 -6.58
C ALA A 105 -16.26 -0.20 -5.74
N ARG A 106 -14.92 -0.10 -5.65
CA ARG A 106 -14.23 0.95 -4.91
C ARG A 106 -13.66 1.98 -5.89
N LEU A 107 -14.42 3.05 -6.15
CA LEU A 107 -14.13 4.08 -7.14
C LEU A 107 -13.57 5.36 -6.47
N TYR A 108 -13.94 6.55 -6.98
CA TYR A 108 -13.54 7.84 -6.45
C TYR A 108 -13.93 7.99 -4.97
N HIS A 109 -13.06 8.57 -4.15
CA HIS A 109 -13.15 8.60 -2.68
C HIS A 109 -13.08 7.21 -1.98
N SER A 110 -12.48 6.20 -2.62
CA SER A 110 -12.07 5.00 -1.91
C SER A 110 -10.71 5.17 -1.24
N GLU A 111 -10.45 4.39 -0.20
CA GLU A 111 -9.16 4.36 0.51
C GLU A 111 -8.74 2.94 0.86
N ALA A 112 -7.43 2.76 1.06
CA ALA A 112 -6.85 1.54 1.65
C ALA A 112 -5.74 1.92 2.62
N ILE A 113 -5.85 1.49 3.88
CA ILE A 113 -4.94 1.89 4.96
C ILE A 113 -4.45 0.64 5.71
N LEU A 114 -3.14 0.59 5.98
CA LEU A 114 -2.53 -0.45 6.82
C LEU A 114 -2.97 -0.26 8.28
N LEU A 115 -3.54 -1.32 8.87
CA LEU A 115 -3.88 -1.40 10.28
C LEU A 115 -2.69 -1.86 11.12
N LEU A 116 -2.71 -1.52 12.42
CA LEU A 116 -1.66 -1.87 13.37
C LEU A 116 -1.46 -3.39 13.56
N ASP A 117 -2.46 -4.20 13.21
CA ASP A 117 -2.39 -5.65 13.28
C ASP A 117 -1.88 -6.31 11.97
N GLY A 118 -1.41 -5.49 11.02
CA GLY A 118 -0.87 -5.91 9.74
C GLY A 118 -1.92 -6.25 8.67
N ARG A 119 -3.22 -6.04 8.92
CA ARG A 119 -4.24 -6.12 7.86
C ARG A 119 -4.39 -4.79 7.13
N VAL A 120 -5.11 -4.77 6.02
CA VAL A 120 -5.43 -3.52 5.29
C VAL A 120 -6.93 -3.28 5.31
N MET A 121 -7.34 -2.15 5.89
CA MET A 121 -8.73 -1.68 5.85
C MET A 121 -9.00 -1.03 4.50
N VAL A 122 -10.12 -1.36 3.89
CA VAL A 122 -10.61 -0.78 2.63
C VAL A 122 -11.96 -0.17 2.87
N SER A 123 -12.10 1.12 2.55
CA SER A 123 -13.28 1.91 2.87
C SER A 123 -13.68 2.82 1.70
N GLY A 124 -14.88 3.38 1.80
CA GLY A 124 -15.46 4.28 0.83
C GLY A 124 -15.83 3.62 -0.50
N SER A 125 -16.69 4.26 -1.24
CA SER A 125 -16.33 5.21 -2.28
C SER A 125 -17.58 6.03 -2.52
N GLY A 126 -17.43 7.26 -3.01
CA GLY A 126 -18.54 8.14 -3.31
C GLY A 126 -18.46 8.64 -4.73
N PRO A 127 -18.76 7.78 -5.72
CA PRO A 127 -18.52 8.10 -7.11
C PRO A 127 -19.52 9.10 -7.69
N GLN A 128 -20.72 9.25 -7.11
CA GLN A 128 -21.81 10.11 -7.63
C GLN A 128 -22.08 9.89 -9.14
N ASP A 129 -22.18 8.63 -9.57
CA ASP A 129 -22.28 8.26 -11.00
C ASP A 129 -23.65 7.67 -11.41
N ASN A 130 -24.63 7.64 -10.51
CA ASN A 130 -25.95 7.01 -10.66
C ASN A 130 -25.95 5.50 -10.94
N VAL A 131 -24.80 4.83 -10.90
CA VAL A 131 -24.64 3.39 -11.21
C VAL A 131 -24.17 2.62 -9.99
N HIS A 132 -23.12 3.12 -9.32
CA HIS A 132 -22.53 2.52 -8.15
C HIS A 132 -22.98 3.30 -6.90
N PRO A 133 -23.44 2.60 -5.85
CA PRO A 133 -23.90 3.26 -4.63
C PRO A 133 -22.74 3.92 -3.87
N GLU A 134 -23.08 4.91 -3.05
CA GLU A 134 -22.21 5.37 -1.96
C GLU A 134 -21.89 4.18 -1.04
N GLU A 135 -20.61 3.85 -0.92
CA GLU A 135 -20.19 2.61 -0.28
C GLU A 135 -19.78 2.85 1.18
N TYR A 136 -20.62 2.34 2.09
CA TYR A 136 -20.46 2.45 3.54
C TYR A 136 -19.84 1.20 4.19
N ARG A 137 -19.78 0.07 3.47
CA ARG A 137 -19.16 -1.15 3.99
C ARG A 137 -17.66 -0.95 4.07
N VAL A 138 -17.08 -1.53 5.11
CA VAL A 138 -15.63 -1.64 5.29
C VAL A 138 -15.23 -3.08 5.04
N GLU A 139 -14.23 -3.29 4.19
CA GLU A 139 -13.60 -4.58 3.97
C GLU A 139 -12.23 -4.61 4.64
N VAL A 140 -11.74 -5.80 4.97
CA VAL A 140 -10.40 -5.98 5.51
C VAL A 140 -9.67 -7.03 4.68
N SER A 141 -8.61 -6.61 4.00
CA SER A 141 -7.70 -7.51 3.30
C SER A 141 -6.69 -8.10 4.30
N THR A 142 -6.47 -9.41 4.21
CA THR A 142 -5.50 -10.13 5.05
C THR A 142 -4.33 -10.58 4.19
N PRO A 143 -3.18 -9.88 4.24
CA PRO A 143 -2.00 -10.21 3.45
C PRO A 143 -1.44 -11.61 3.74
N THR A 144 -0.73 -12.18 2.76
CA THR A 144 -0.21 -13.55 2.80
C THR A 144 0.69 -13.85 3.99
N TYR A 145 1.46 -12.89 4.47
CA TYR A 145 2.31 -13.09 5.66
C TYR A 145 1.49 -13.44 6.91
N LEU A 146 0.23 -13.00 7.01
CA LEU A 146 -0.69 -13.38 8.10
C LEU A 146 -1.35 -14.74 7.92
N LEU A 147 -1.30 -15.28 6.70
CA LEU A 147 -1.88 -16.58 6.34
C LEU A 147 -0.84 -17.71 6.33
N SER A 148 0.43 -17.38 6.62
CA SER A 148 1.55 -18.32 6.61
C SER A 148 1.49 -19.40 7.70
N GLY A 149 0.62 -19.24 8.71
CA GLY A 149 0.56 -20.10 9.89
C GLY A 149 1.69 -19.87 10.89
N LEU A 150 2.62 -18.95 10.62
CA LEU A 150 3.70 -18.61 11.53
C LEU A 150 3.15 -17.86 12.76
N PRO A 151 3.65 -18.15 13.97
CA PRO A 151 3.29 -17.38 15.17
C PRO A 151 3.62 -15.90 15.01
N ARG A 152 2.66 -15.03 15.34
CA ARG A 152 2.89 -13.58 15.34
C ARG A 152 3.82 -13.21 16.50
N PRO A 153 4.95 -12.53 16.24
CA PRO A 153 5.79 -12.02 17.31
C PRO A 153 5.08 -10.89 18.05
N THR A 154 5.39 -10.72 19.33
CA THR A 154 4.94 -9.59 20.14
C THR A 154 6.13 -8.73 20.53
N SER A 155 5.93 -7.41 20.62
CA SER A 155 6.98 -6.48 21.02
C SER A 155 6.50 -5.60 22.16
N SER A 156 7.39 -5.29 23.10
CA SER A 156 7.15 -4.33 24.17
C SER A 156 8.16 -3.18 24.10
N LEU A 157 7.65 -1.96 24.20
CA LEU A 157 8.40 -0.71 24.23
C LEU A 157 8.09 0.04 25.52
N ASN A 158 9.12 0.55 26.20
CA ASN A 158 8.95 1.32 27.43
C ASN A 158 8.67 2.81 27.16
N ASN A 159 9.02 3.30 25.96
CA ASN A 159 8.85 4.69 25.55
C ASN A 159 8.41 4.73 24.08
N THR A 160 7.47 5.61 23.74
CA THR A 160 6.95 5.83 22.38
C THR A 160 7.24 7.24 21.84
N ASN A 161 7.88 8.10 22.64
CA ASN A 161 8.29 9.44 22.21
C ASN A 161 9.81 9.47 21.97
N TRP A 162 10.20 9.58 20.70
CA TRP A 162 11.59 9.43 20.27
C TRP A 162 12.07 10.65 19.52
N SER A 163 13.28 11.08 19.84
CA SER A 163 14.00 12.06 19.03
C SER A 163 14.54 11.42 17.75
N TYR A 164 14.70 12.22 16.70
CA TYR A 164 15.39 11.79 15.49
C TYR A 164 16.78 11.21 15.82
N SER A 165 17.16 10.12 15.18
CA SER A 165 18.41 9.38 15.41
C SER A 165 18.60 8.77 16.81
N GLN A 166 17.58 8.79 17.68
CA GLN A 166 17.64 8.12 18.97
C GLN A 166 17.68 6.60 18.78
N ARG A 167 18.52 5.91 19.57
CA ARG A 167 18.50 4.44 19.66
C ARG A 167 17.44 4.01 20.65
N ILE A 168 16.50 3.18 20.19
CA ILE A 168 15.39 2.70 21.00
C ILE A 168 15.55 1.19 21.20
N PRO A 169 15.88 0.73 22.43
CA PRO A 169 15.83 -0.69 22.73
C PRO A 169 14.38 -1.15 22.83
N PHE A 170 14.10 -2.35 22.33
CA PHE A 170 12.82 -3.02 22.47
C PHE A 170 13.03 -4.51 22.70
N THR A 171 12.04 -5.15 23.32
CA THR A 171 12.04 -6.60 23.51
C THR A 171 11.07 -7.20 22.51
N LEU A 172 11.50 -8.27 21.84
CA LEU A 172 10.68 -9.06 20.94
C LEU A 172 10.52 -10.46 21.53
N THR A 173 9.28 -10.90 21.66
CA THR A 173 8.93 -12.25 22.08
C THR A 173 8.35 -12.99 20.88
N SER A 174 8.93 -14.13 20.56
CA SER A 174 8.50 -14.96 19.42
C SER A 174 8.75 -16.43 19.74
N ASN A 175 7.90 -17.31 19.22
CA ASN A 175 8.09 -18.76 19.30
C ASN A 175 9.01 -19.28 18.17
N THR A 176 9.72 -18.40 17.47
CA THR A 176 10.68 -18.77 16.42
C THR A 176 11.98 -19.26 17.01
N THR A 177 12.51 -20.37 16.51
CA THR A 177 13.79 -20.96 16.94
C THR A 177 15.01 -20.24 16.39
N SER A 178 14.85 -19.30 15.45
CA SER A 178 15.94 -18.49 14.88
C SER A 178 15.53 -17.03 14.74
N THR A 179 16.44 -16.13 15.10
CA THR A 179 16.31 -14.67 14.89
C THR A 179 16.60 -14.26 13.43
N SER A 180 17.19 -15.14 12.61
CA SER A 180 17.51 -14.86 11.20
C SER A 180 16.28 -14.55 10.34
N ASN A 181 15.10 -15.01 10.77
CA ASN A 181 13.86 -14.90 10.01
C ASN A 181 12.95 -13.77 10.52
N ILE A 182 13.48 -12.91 11.40
CA ILE A 182 12.74 -11.80 11.99
C ILE A 182 13.10 -10.52 11.24
N SER A 183 12.13 -9.95 10.56
CA SER A 183 12.20 -8.59 10.01
C SER A 183 11.42 -7.63 10.90
N VAL A 184 11.99 -6.45 11.17
CA VAL A 184 11.33 -5.39 11.92
C VAL A 184 11.21 -4.16 11.04
N SER A 185 10.01 -3.60 11.02
CA SER A 185 9.64 -2.44 10.20
C SER A 185 9.00 -1.39 11.08
N VAL A 186 9.37 -0.13 10.87
CA VAL A 186 8.80 1.00 11.60
C VAL A 186 7.93 1.79 10.62
N LEU A 187 6.64 1.87 10.92
CA LEU A 187 5.72 2.76 10.23
C LEU A 187 5.68 4.09 10.98
N PHE A 188 6.08 5.16 10.32
CA PHE A 188 6.00 6.51 10.88
C PHE A 188 4.62 7.10 10.63
N ILE A 189 3.93 7.44 11.71
CA ILE A 189 2.79 8.35 11.67
C ILE A 189 3.35 9.72 12.07
N PRO A 190 3.31 10.73 11.20
CA PRO A 190 3.81 12.06 11.57
C PRO A 190 3.03 12.57 12.78
N PRO A 191 3.70 13.25 13.74
CA PRO A 191 3.00 13.85 14.86
C PRO A 191 1.96 14.84 14.34
N GLU A 192 0.83 14.93 15.03
CA GLU A 192 -0.19 15.94 14.77
C GLU A 192 0.49 17.33 14.82
N SER A 193 0.32 18.12 13.76
CA SER A 193 0.83 19.49 13.75
C SER A 193 0.22 20.23 14.95
N PRO A 194 1.00 21.02 15.73
CA PRO A 194 0.41 21.85 16.76
C PRO A 194 -0.67 22.70 16.10
N GLN A 195 -1.90 22.60 16.59
CA GLN A 195 -2.98 23.49 16.18
C GLN A 195 -2.46 24.91 16.41
N LEU A 196 -2.32 25.69 15.32
CA LEU A 196 -2.01 27.10 15.41
C LEU A 196 -3.20 27.75 16.13
N GLY A 197 -3.02 28.06 17.41
CA GLY A 197 -3.95 28.85 18.21
C GLY A 197 -3.91 30.33 17.85
#